data_AF-A0A1H6AAJ6-F1
#
_entry.id   AF-A0A1H6AAJ6-F1
#
_cell.length_a   1.000
_cell.length_b   1.000
_cell.length_c   1.000
_cell.angle_alpha   90.00
_cell.angle_beta   90.00
_cell.angle_gamma   90.00
#
_symmetry.space_group_name_H-M   'P 1'
#
loop_
_entity.id
_entity.type
_entity.pdbx_description
1 polymer ?
#
loop_
_entity_poly.entity_id
_entity_poly.type
_entity_poly.pdbx_seq_one_letter_code
_entity_poly.pdbx_strand_id
1 'polypeptide(L)'
;MSNVDTAKTAYNIIEMKANSNLFIQGLSGLFGFPFTLIADGTTIFTHYGDMLNKLRDLYHRTAVNEEVISGIIAGMNSELLFDIVADKVLGNVPVIGIYFNAICAKTLTWRLGIAFAMLSARGDSINPSSVKSVVKLIRNVFPQNDAFTFKQPSYESFEKLILSVEGNSQDVFDQKIIKALDVFDT
;
A
#
# COMPACT_ATOMS: atom_id res chain seq x y z
N MET A 1 -23.90 6.24 2.49
CA MET A 1 -22.83 5.96 3.46
C MET A 1 -22.10 7.26 3.71
N SER A 2 -21.80 7.64 4.95
CA SER A 2 -21.02 8.87 5.19
C SER A 2 -19.55 8.64 4.77
N ASN A 3 -18.81 9.71 4.49
CA ASN A 3 -17.39 9.58 4.10
C ASN A 3 -16.55 8.90 5.20
N VAL A 4 -16.93 9.09 6.47
CA VAL A 4 -16.33 8.42 7.63
C VAL A 4 -16.60 6.90 7.59
N ASP A 5 -17.84 6.49 7.30
CA ASP A 5 -18.19 5.07 7.17
C ASP A 5 -17.44 4.41 6.00
N THR A 6 -17.24 5.15 4.90
CA THR A 6 -16.45 4.71 3.75
C THR A 6 -14.97 4.53 4.11
N ALA A 7 -14.35 5.50 4.79
CA ALA A 7 -12.98 5.39 5.27
C ALA A 7 -12.81 4.21 6.24
N LYS A 8 -13.77 4.00 7.17
CA LYS A 8 -13.75 2.84 8.07
C LYS A 8 -13.82 1.52 7.34
N THR A 9 -14.69 1.43 6.33
CA THR A 9 -14.82 0.22 5.50
C THR A 9 -13.55 -0.06 4.70
N ALA A 10 -12.93 0.98 4.13
CA ALA A 10 -11.65 0.87 3.43
C ALA A 10 -10.54 0.34 4.35
N TYR A 11 -10.44 0.88 5.57
CA TYR A 11 -9.48 0.41 6.57
C TYR A 11 -9.68 -1.08 6.89
N ASN A 12 -10.92 -1.50 7.12
CA ASN A 12 -11.25 -2.89 7.43
C ASN A 12 -10.92 -3.85 6.26
N ILE A 13 -11.13 -3.45 5.00
CA ILE A 13 -10.74 -4.24 3.83
C ILE A 13 -9.23 -4.54 3.85
N ILE A 14 -8.42 -3.51 4.14
CA ILE A 14 -6.95 -3.63 4.19
C ILE A 14 -6.54 -4.50 5.38
N GLU A 15 -7.12 -4.25 6.55
CA GLU A 15 -6.84 -5.00 7.77
C GLU A 15 -7.16 -6.50 7.63
N MET A 16 -8.31 -6.82 7.04
CA MET A 16 -8.70 -8.21 6.77
C MET A 16 -7.72 -8.91 5.85
N LYS A 17 -7.25 -8.23 4.79
CA LYS A 17 -6.25 -8.78 3.88
C LYS A 17 -4.89 -8.97 4.58
N ALA A 18 -4.45 -7.97 5.34
CA ALA A 18 -3.17 -7.98 6.04
C ALA A 18 -3.10 -9.03 7.16
N ASN A 19 -4.24 -9.43 7.73
CA ASN A 19 -4.31 -10.46 8.78
C ASN A 19 -4.77 -11.83 8.28
N SER A 20 -4.91 -12.01 6.96
CA SER A 20 -5.26 -13.31 6.38
C SER A 20 -4.07 -14.28 6.42
N ASN A 21 -4.16 -15.31 7.27
CA ASN A 21 -3.13 -16.33 7.39
C ASN A 21 -2.83 -17.03 6.06
N LEU A 22 -3.86 -17.36 5.28
CA LEU A 22 -3.71 -17.98 3.96
C LEU A 22 -2.95 -17.07 3.00
N PHE A 23 -3.28 -15.78 3.01
CA PHE A 23 -2.61 -14.79 2.18
C PHE A 23 -1.13 -14.62 2.55
N ILE A 24 -0.84 -14.47 3.85
CA ILE A 24 0.53 -14.31 4.37
C ILE A 24 1.37 -15.55 4.07
N GLN A 25 0.82 -16.76 4.28
CA GLN A 25 1.53 -18.00 3.98
C GLN A 25 1.80 -18.14 2.47
N GLY A 26 0.80 -17.80 1.64
CA GLY A 26 0.97 -17.79 0.19
C GLY A 26 2.10 -16.87 -0.28
N LEU A 27 2.17 -15.66 0.29
CA LEU A 27 3.26 -14.72 0.00
C LEU A 27 4.61 -15.20 0.52
N SER A 28 4.65 -15.77 1.72
CA SER A 28 5.88 -16.24 2.35
C SER A 28 6.50 -17.45 1.65
N GLY A 29 5.69 -18.19 0.88
CA GLY A 29 6.13 -19.30 0.04
C GLY A 29 6.68 -18.87 -1.33
N LEU A 30 6.55 -17.59 -1.72
CA LEU A 30 7.12 -17.08 -2.97
C LEU A 30 8.64 -16.94 -2.84
N PHE A 31 9.36 -17.63 -3.72
CA PHE A 31 10.82 -17.53 -3.77
C PHE A 31 11.27 -16.10 -4.07
N GLY A 32 12.15 -15.55 -3.24
CA GLY A 32 12.66 -14.18 -3.38
C GLY A 32 11.66 -13.08 -2.97
N PHE A 33 10.57 -13.42 -2.29
CA PHE A 33 9.68 -12.44 -1.65
C PHE A 33 10.46 -11.55 -0.66
N PRO A 34 10.16 -10.24 -0.56
CA PRO A 34 9.16 -9.48 -1.34
C PRO A 34 9.65 -8.95 -2.70
N PHE A 35 10.92 -9.13 -3.05
CA PHE A 35 11.55 -8.54 -4.24
C PHE A 35 10.95 -9.06 -5.55
N THR A 36 10.76 -10.37 -5.67
CA THR A 36 10.20 -11.00 -6.88
C THR A 36 8.81 -10.48 -7.20
N LEU A 37 7.99 -10.29 -6.16
CA LEU A 37 6.62 -9.81 -6.31
C LEU A 37 6.58 -8.36 -6.77
N ILE A 38 7.47 -7.49 -6.27
CA ILE A 38 7.51 -6.07 -6.65
C ILE A 38 8.15 -5.85 -8.04
N ALA A 39 8.98 -6.79 -8.49
CA ALA A 39 9.52 -6.77 -9.84
C ALA A 39 8.49 -7.18 -10.91
N ASP A 40 7.38 -7.82 -10.53
CA ASP A 40 6.37 -8.35 -11.44
C ASP A 40 4.96 -7.83 -11.12
N GLY A 41 4.49 -6.89 -11.96
CA GLY A 41 3.14 -6.33 -11.86
C GLY A 41 2.02 -7.38 -11.94
N THR A 42 2.25 -8.48 -12.68
CA THR A 42 1.32 -9.62 -12.81
C THR A 42 1.11 -10.32 -11.46
N THR A 43 2.22 -10.60 -10.77
CA THR A 43 2.21 -11.24 -9.44
C THR A 43 1.52 -10.33 -8.42
N ILE A 44 1.76 -9.01 -8.46
CA ILE A 44 1.03 -8.08 -7.59
C ILE A 44 -0.46 -8.07 -7.90
N PHE A 45 -0.86 -7.98 -9.17
CA PHE A 45 -2.27 -7.98 -9.53
C PHE A 45 -2.96 -9.26 -9.03
N THR A 46 -2.32 -10.41 -9.19
CA THR A 46 -2.83 -11.71 -8.71
C THR A 46 -3.09 -11.70 -7.19
N HIS A 47 -2.21 -11.08 -6.41
CA HIS A 47 -2.31 -11.08 -4.94
C HIS A 47 -3.16 -9.93 -4.37
N TYR A 48 -3.13 -8.76 -4.99
CA TYR A 48 -3.70 -7.51 -4.48
C TYR A 48 -4.80 -6.89 -5.35
N GLY A 49 -5.02 -7.38 -6.56
CA GLY A 49 -6.03 -6.84 -7.49
C GLY A 49 -7.46 -6.88 -6.95
N ASP A 50 -7.82 -7.97 -6.25
CA ASP A 50 -9.11 -8.07 -5.54
C ASP A 50 -9.26 -6.99 -4.46
N MET A 51 -8.20 -6.70 -3.69
CA MET A 51 -8.21 -5.64 -2.69
C MET A 51 -8.38 -4.25 -3.35
N LEU A 52 -7.66 -4.00 -4.44
CA LEU A 52 -7.82 -2.77 -5.21
C LEU A 52 -9.25 -2.60 -5.73
N ASN A 53 -9.81 -3.63 -6.36
CA ASN A 53 -11.13 -3.55 -6.95
C ASN A 53 -12.24 -3.43 -5.90
N LYS A 54 -12.10 -4.05 -4.72
CA LYS A 54 -12.99 -3.81 -3.57
C LYS A 54 -12.94 -2.37 -3.07
N LEU A 55 -11.74 -1.79 -2.99
CA LEU A 55 -11.58 -0.38 -2.62
C LEU A 55 -12.15 0.54 -3.68
N ARG A 56 -11.99 0.23 -4.97
CA ARG A 56 -12.56 1.01 -6.06
C ARG A 56 -14.08 0.96 -6.07
N ASP A 57 -14.67 -0.22 -5.91
CA ASP A 57 -16.12 -0.40 -5.80
C ASP A 57 -16.72 0.38 -4.62
N LEU A 58 -16.03 0.38 -3.47
CA LEU A 58 -16.40 1.14 -2.28
C LEU A 58 -16.53 2.65 -2.55
N TYR A 59 -15.74 3.22 -3.47
CA TYR A 59 -15.83 4.62 -3.91
C TYR A 59 -16.57 4.80 -5.24
N HIS A 60 -17.31 3.78 -5.70
CA HIS A 60 -18.04 3.77 -6.97
C HIS A 60 -17.15 4.08 -8.17
N ARG A 61 -15.98 3.42 -8.23
CA ARG A 61 -14.99 3.55 -9.31
C ARG A 61 -14.94 2.28 -10.17
N THR A 62 -14.57 2.44 -11.43
CA THR A 62 -14.51 1.35 -12.41
C THR A 62 -13.42 0.37 -12.02
N ALA A 63 -13.69 -0.94 -11.97
CA ALA A 63 -12.65 -1.94 -11.71
C ALA A 63 -11.49 -1.82 -12.71
N VAL A 64 -10.27 -2.11 -12.26
CA VAL A 64 -9.06 -2.04 -13.09
C VAL A 64 -8.50 -3.43 -13.37
N ASN A 65 -7.73 -3.51 -14.45
CA ASN A 65 -7.01 -4.69 -14.88
C ASN A 65 -5.52 -4.62 -14.45
N GLU A 66 -4.77 -5.62 -14.87
CA GLU A 66 -3.35 -5.78 -14.57
C GLU A 66 -2.48 -4.62 -15.08
N GLU A 67 -2.77 -4.09 -16.26
CA GLU A 67 -1.96 -3.03 -16.89
C GLU A 67 -1.89 -1.77 -16.02
N VAL A 68 -3.01 -1.40 -15.40
CA VAL A 68 -3.10 -0.25 -14.50
C VAL A 68 -2.30 -0.48 -13.21
N ILE A 69 -2.35 -1.69 -12.65
CA ILE A 69 -1.55 -2.05 -11.46
C ILE A 69 -0.06 -2.04 -11.77
N SER A 70 0.36 -2.56 -12.92
CA SER A 70 1.77 -2.56 -13.32
C SER A 70 2.36 -1.15 -13.37
N GLY A 71 1.62 -0.17 -13.90
CA GLY A 71 2.05 1.25 -13.89
C GLY A 71 2.11 1.86 -12.49
N ILE A 72 1.18 1.47 -11.62
CA ILE A 72 1.15 1.84 -10.20
C ILE A 72 2.40 1.29 -9.48
N ILE A 73 2.74 0.02 -9.70
CA ILE A 73 3.89 -0.65 -9.06
C ILE A 73 5.23 -0.13 -9.56
N ALA A 74 5.38 0.11 -10.86
CA ALA A 74 6.60 0.71 -11.40
C ALA A 74 6.95 2.05 -10.72
N GLY A 75 5.93 2.84 -10.36
CA GLY A 75 6.09 4.09 -9.61
C GLY A 75 6.46 3.92 -8.13
N MET A 76 6.34 2.71 -7.58
CA MET A 76 6.48 2.41 -6.16
C MET A 76 7.74 1.63 -5.77
N ASN A 77 8.44 1.00 -6.73
CA ASN A 77 9.46 -0.03 -6.45
C ASN A 77 10.57 0.39 -5.47
N SER A 78 11.03 1.64 -5.50
CA SER A 78 12.08 2.10 -4.58
C SER A 78 11.56 2.37 -3.16
N GLU A 79 10.29 2.73 -3.01
CA GLU A 79 9.70 3.17 -1.73
C GLU A 79 9.07 2.00 -0.95
N LEU A 80 8.50 1.00 -1.65
CA LEU A 80 7.84 -0.13 -1.00
C LEU A 80 8.80 -1.00 -0.18
N LEU A 81 10.08 -1.02 -0.56
CA LEU A 81 11.10 -1.88 0.05
C LEU A 81 12.15 -1.12 0.85
N PHE A 82 12.09 0.22 0.90
CA PHE A 82 13.16 1.06 1.47
C PHE A 82 13.54 0.64 2.89
N ASP A 83 12.56 0.46 3.78
CA ASP A 83 12.81 0.05 5.18
C ASP A 83 12.95 -1.47 5.35
N ILE A 84 12.59 -2.26 4.33
CA ILE A 84 12.65 -3.74 4.34
C ILE A 84 14.06 -4.25 4.00
N VAL A 85 14.86 -3.45 3.28
CA VAL A 85 16.20 -3.85 2.78
C VAL A 85 17.31 -3.64 3.82
N ALA A 86 17.08 -2.82 4.85
CA ALA A 86 18.13 -2.40 5.78
C ALA A 86 18.77 -3.56 6.59
N ASP A 87 18.18 -4.76 6.60
CA ASP A 87 18.66 -5.88 7.42
C ASP A 87 18.78 -7.22 6.66
N LYS A 88 19.29 -7.19 5.41
CA LYS A 88 19.59 -8.39 4.61
C LYS A 88 20.61 -9.38 5.22
N VAL A 89 21.10 -9.14 6.43
CA VAL A 89 22.03 -10.04 7.15
C VAL A 89 21.30 -11.24 7.78
N LEU A 90 19.97 -11.21 7.92
CA LEU A 90 19.22 -12.22 8.70
C LEU A 90 18.64 -13.39 7.88
N GLY A 91 18.70 -13.32 6.54
CA GLY A 91 18.10 -14.31 5.63
C GLY A 91 18.70 -15.73 5.67
N ASN A 92 19.76 -15.96 6.47
CA ASN A 92 20.43 -17.26 6.57
C ASN A 92 19.83 -18.20 7.63
N VAL A 93 18.80 -17.77 8.38
CA VAL A 93 18.10 -18.62 9.37
C VAL A 93 16.66 -18.88 8.91
N PRO A 94 16.30 -20.13 8.53
CA PRO A 94 15.00 -20.45 7.93
C PRO A 94 13.77 -20.03 8.75
N VAL A 95 13.85 -20.12 10.08
CA VAL A 95 12.75 -19.73 10.99
C VAL A 95 12.56 -18.21 11.01
N ILE A 96 13.66 -17.45 11.03
CA ILE A 96 13.63 -15.98 11.02
C ILE A 96 13.05 -15.48 9.69
N GLY A 97 13.33 -16.18 8.59
CA GLY A 97 12.79 -15.87 7.26
C GLY A 97 11.26 -15.89 7.19
N ILE A 98 10.59 -16.85 7.86
CA ILE A 98 9.11 -16.94 7.84
C ILE A 98 8.48 -15.75 8.58
N TYR A 99 8.99 -15.41 9.77
CA TYR A 99 8.49 -14.27 10.55
C TYR A 99 8.75 -12.95 9.83
N PHE A 100 9.93 -12.77 9.25
CA PHE A 100 10.28 -11.61 8.44
C PHE A 100 9.39 -11.48 7.19
N ASN A 101 9.12 -12.58 6.48
CA ASN A 101 8.23 -12.59 5.33
C ASN A 101 6.80 -12.21 5.72
N ALA A 102 6.32 -12.66 6.88
CA ALA A 102 5.01 -12.27 7.38
C ALA A 102 4.92 -10.77 7.67
N ILE A 103 5.95 -10.18 8.28
CA ILE A 103 6.02 -8.74 8.54
C ILE A 103 6.08 -7.97 7.22
N CYS A 104 6.91 -8.40 6.27
CA CYS A 104 6.99 -7.81 4.93
C CYS A 104 5.65 -7.87 4.19
N ALA A 105 4.94 -9.00 4.25
CA ALA A 105 3.61 -9.16 3.68
C ALA A 105 2.61 -8.18 4.29
N LYS A 106 2.59 -8.02 5.62
CA LYS A 106 1.73 -7.05 6.31
C LYS A 106 2.07 -5.62 5.91
N THR A 107 3.34 -5.24 5.96
CA THR A 107 3.81 -3.91 5.57
C THR A 107 3.45 -3.57 4.14
N LEU A 108 3.70 -4.48 3.20
CA LEU A 108 3.37 -4.29 1.80
C LEU A 108 1.84 -4.17 1.58
N THR A 109 1.06 -5.01 2.25
CA THR A 109 -0.42 -4.96 2.17
C THR A 109 -0.96 -3.62 2.63
N TRP A 110 -0.45 -3.10 3.74
CA TRP A 110 -0.88 -1.80 4.25
C TRP A 110 -0.44 -0.65 3.33
N ARG A 111 0.79 -0.66 2.81
CA ARG A 111 1.27 0.37 1.89
C ARG A 111 0.44 0.42 0.61
N LEU A 112 0.21 -0.74 -0.02
CA LEU A 112 -0.62 -0.85 -1.22
C LEU A 112 -2.07 -0.51 -0.92
N GLY A 113 -2.63 -1.02 0.18
CA GLY A 113 -4.00 -0.76 0.60
C GLY A 113 -4.28 0.73 0.78
N ILE A 114 -3.40 1.45 1.48
CA ILE A 114 -3.55 2.89 1.70
C ILE A 114 -3.44 3.65 0.37
N ALA A 115 -2.47 3.30 -0.48
CA ALA A 115 -2.32 3.92 -1.80
C ALA A 115 -3.57 3.71 -2.66
N PHE A 116 -4.10 2.48 -2.70
CA PHE A 116 -5.31 2.13 -3.44
C PHE A 116 -6.54 2.87 -2.91
N ALA A 117 -6.68 2.98 -1.58
CA ALA A 117 -7.77 3.72 -0.97
C ALA A 117 -7.68 5.22 -1.30
N MET A 118 -6.50 5.84 -1.22
CA MET A 118 -6.30 7.25 -1.58
C MET A 118 -6.62 7.52 -3.05
N LEU A 119 -6.13 6.66 -3.95
CA LEU A 119 -6.37 6.80 -5.39
C LEU A 119 -7.87 6.64 -5.71
N SER A 120 -8.54 5.68 -5.08
CA SER A 120 -9.98 5.42 -5.27
C SER A 120 -10.85 6.55 -4.72
N ALA A 121 -10.50 7.06 -3.53
CA ALA A 121 -11.17 8.21 -2.91
C ALA A 121 -11.06 9.46 -3.78
N ARG A 122 -9.89 9.70 -4.40
CA ARG A 122 -9.66 10.84 -5.26
C ARG A 122 -10.50 10.80 -6.54
N GLY A 123 -10.52 9.70 -7.28
CA GLY A 123 -11.28 9.62 -8.53
C GLY A 123 -11.02 8.38 -9.38
N ASP A 124 -11.64 8.34 -10.56
CA ASP A 124 -11.61 7.14 -11.41
C ASP A 124 -10.27 6.97 -12.15
N SER A 125 -9.66 8.06 -12.61
CA SER A 125 -8.37 8.04 -13.28
C SER A 125 -7.24 7.72 -12.31
N ILE A 126 -6.21 7.03 -12.75
CA ILE A 126 -4.99 6.81 -11.97
C ILE A 126 -3.82 7.37 -12.76
N ASN A 127 -3.17 8.40 -12.23
CA ASN A 127 -1.97 8.96 -12.82
C ASN A 127 -0.73 8.29 -12.19
N PRO A 128 0.10 7.57 -12.98
CA PRO A 128 1.29 6.91 -12.47
C PRO A 128 2.28 7.85 -11.76
N SER A 129 2.38 9.13 -12.17
CA SER A 129 3.30 10.08 -11.53
C SER A 129 2.91 10.39 -10.08
N SER A 130 1.61 10.44 -9.79
CA SER A 130 1.09 10.68 -8.43
C SER A 130 1.31 9.49 -7.50
N VAL A 131 1.36 8.28 -8.05
CA VAL A 131 1.50 7.04 -7.27
C VAL A 131 2.81 7.03 -6.48
N LYS A 132 3.91 7.47 -7.11
CA LYS A 132 5.22 7.55 -6.45
C LYS A 132 5.17 8.47 -5.23
N SER A 133 4.63 9.68 -5.40
CA SER A 133 4.53 10.68 -4.33
C SER A 133 3.59 10.22 -3.22
N VAL A 134 2.48 9.56 -3.57
CA VAL A 134 1.54 8.97 -2.60
C VAL A 134 2.25 7.93 -1.74
N VAL A 135 3.05 7.04 -2.33
CA VAL A 135 3.73 5.99 -1.57
C VAL A 135 4.90 6.54 -0.75
N LYS A 136 5.62 7.55 -1.25
CA LYS A 136 6.59 8.31 -0.43
C LYS A 136 5.90 8.92 0.80
N LEU A 137 4.72 9.53 0.62
CA LEU A 137 3.96 10.11 1.72
C LEU A 137 3.51 9.05 2.72
N ILE A 138 2.97 7.92 2.26
CA ILE A 138 2.54 6.80 3.11
C ILE A 138 3.70 6.28 3.95
N ARG A 139 4.90 6.15 3.39
CA ARG A 139 6.10 5.72 4.13
C ARG A 139 6.44 6.70 5.26
N ASN A 140 6.35 8.00 5.00
CA ASN A 140 6.62 9.03 6.01
C ASN A 140 5.54 9.10 7.11
N VAL A 141 4.27 8.93 6.75
CA VAL A 141 3.14 8.95 7.70
C VAL A 141 3.07 7.66 8.53
N PHE A 142 3.40 6.52 7.92
CA PHE A 142 3.34 5.20 8.53
C PHE A 142 4.70 4.46 8.43
N PRO A 143 5.74 4.97 9.11
CA PRO A 143 7.07 4.38 9.05
C PRO A 143 7.11 2.98 9.66
N GLN A 144 7.89 2.08 9.03
CA GLN A 144 8.15 0.71 9.49
C GLN A 144 9.66 0.53 9.67
N ASN A 145 10.22 1.17 10.70
CA ASN A 145 11.66 1.24 10.91
C ASN A 145 12.24 0.00 11.61
N ASP A 146 11.40 -0.95 12.03
CA ASP A 146 11.79 -2.19 12.69
C ASP A 146 11.43 -3.38 11.81
N ALA A 147 12.44 -4.14 11.38
CA ALA A 147 12.29 -5.34 10.55
C ALA A 147 11.62 -6.51 11.29
N PHE A 148 11.56 -6.47 12.62
CA PHE A 148 11.05 -7.55 13.47
C PHE A 148 9.68 -7.26 14.08
N THR A 149 9.20 -6.01 14.00
CA THR A 149 7.91 -5.62 14.57
C THR A 149 7.08 -4.90 13.53
N PHE A 150 5.94 -5.50 13.18
CA PHE A 150 4.94 -4.84 12.36
C PHE A 150 4.14 -3.82 13.20
N LYS A 151 4.12 -2.55 12.78
CA LYS A 151 3.28 -1.51 13.39
C LYS A 151 2.05 -1.25 12.52
N GLN A 152 0.85 -1.60 12.97
CA GLN A 152 -0.36 -1.31 12.20
C GLN A 152 -0.58 0.22 12.05
N PRO A 153 -0.88 0.73 10.84
CA PRO A 153 -1.33 2.10 10.64
C PRO A 153 -2.52 2.45 11.54
N SER A 154 -2.48 3.57 12.26
CA SER A 154 -3.62 3.97 13.10
C SER A 154 -4.83 4.37 12.23
N TYR A 155 -6.03 4.03 12.69
CA TYR A 155 -7.26 4.42 12.00
C TYR A 155 -7.40 5.95 11.89
N GLU A 156 -7.05 6.69 12.94
CA GLU A 156 -7.15 8.16 12.95
C GLU A 156 -6.30 8.81 11.86
N SER A 157 -5.04 8.40 11.72
CA SER A 157 -4.15 8.94 10.68
C SER A 157 -4.58 8.49 9.29
N PHE A 158 -5.08 7.27 9.16
CA PHE A 158 -5.65 6.75 7.92
C PHE A 158 -6.86 7.57 7.47
N GLU A 159 -7.84 7.76 8.36
CA GLU A 159 -9.06 8.50 8.09
C GLU A 159 -8.76 9.92 7.63
N LYS A 160 -7.89 10.65 8.36
CA LYS A 160 -7.46 12.00 7.98
C LYS A 160 -6.86 12.02 6.58
N LEU A 161 -6.03 11.04 6.24
CA LEU A 161 -5.38 10.95 4.93
C LEU A 161 -6.41 10.75 3.82
N ILE A 162 -7.33 9.79 3.97
CA ILE A 162 -8.39 9.48 3.00
C ILE A 162 -9.34 10.66 2.81
N LEU A 163 -9.89 11.21 3.90
CA LEU A 163 -10.84 12.33 3.83
C LEU A 163 -10.19 13.59 3.22
N SER A 164 -8.88 13.78 3.37
CA SER A 164 -8.18 14.92 2.77
C SER A 164 -8.10 14.87 1.24
N VAL A 165 -8.20 13.67 0.66
CA VAL A 165 -8.03 13.43 -0.78
C VAL A 165 -9.32 13.17 -1.53
N GLU A 166 -10.41 12.87 -0.82
CA GLU A 166 -11.68 12.45 -1.40
C GLU A 166 -12.29 13.51 -2.33
N GLY A 167 -12.62 13.10 -3.56
CA GLY A 167 -13.26 13.97 -4.55
C GLY A 167 -12.39 15.10 -5.12
N ASN A 168 -11.11 15.19 -4.75
CA ASN A 168 -10.21 16.21 -5.30
C ASN A 168 -9.97 15.98 -6.82
N SER A 169 -9.80 17.07 -7.56
CA SER A 169 -9.20 17.00 -8.89
C SER A 169 -7.77 16.45 -8.82
N GLN A 170 -7.26 15.97 -9.95
CA GLN A 170 -5.88 15.48 -10.08
C GLN A 170 -4.85 16.52 -9.61
N ASP A 171 -4.97 17.78 -10.04
CA ASP A 171 -4.02 18.84 -9.68
C ASP A 171 -4.05 19.16 -8.19
N VAL A 172 -5.25 19.23 -7.59
CA VAL A 172 -5.41 19.48 -6.14
C VAL A 172 -4.86 18.33 -5.32
N PHE A 173 -5.07 17.10 -5.79
CA PHE A 173 -4.47 15.91 -5.18
C PHE A 173 -2.95 16.00 -5.21
N ASP A 174 -2.35 16.20 -6.38
CA ASP A 174 -0.90 16.26 -6.53
C ASP A 174 -0.28 17.36 -5.68
N GLN A 175 -0.88 18.56 -5.66
CA GLN A 175 -0.44 19.67 -4.82
C GLN A 175 -0.51 19.34 -3.32
N LYS A 176 -1.58 18.68 -2.85
CA LYS A 176 -1.72 18.26 -1.45
C LYS A 176 -0.65 17.24 -1.07
N ILE A 177 -0.38 16.26 -1.93
CA ILE A 177 0.65 15.25 -1.68
C ILE A 177 2.04 15.90 -1.62
N ILE A 178 2.38 16.78 -2.57
CA ILE A 178 3.66 17.51 -2.57
C ILE A 178 3.81 18.35 -1.30
N LYS A 179 2.80 19.16 -0.98
CA LYS A 179 2.83 20.00 0.22
C LYS A 179 2.96 19.19 1.51
N ALA A 180 2.34 18.01 1.57
CA ALA A 180 2.48 17.11 2.72
C ALA A 180 3.89 16.50 2.79
N LEU A 181 4.50 16.19 1.65
CA LEU A 181 5.87 15.69 1.57
C LEU A 181 6.92 16.72 2.00
N ASP A 182 6.72 18.00 1.69
CA ASP A 182 7.63 19.08 2.08
C ASP A 182 7.85 19.17 3.61
N VAL A 183 6.85 18.75 4.40
CA VAL A 183 6.94 18.69 5.87
C VAL A 183 7.93 17.61 6.35
N PHE A 184 8.24 16.61 5.52
CA PHE A 184 9.16 15.53 5.85
C PHE A 184 10.55 15.67 5.19
N ASP A 185 10.70 16.60 4.24
CA ASP A 185 11.98 16.91 3.59
C ASP A 185 12.75 18.04 4.34
N THR A 186 12.40 18.28 5.63
CA THR A 186 13.08 19.20 6.57
C THR A 186 13.95 18.46 7.58
#